data_AF-A0A959IUJ5-F1
#
_entry.id   AF-A0A959IUJ5-F1
#
_cell.length_a   1.000
_cell.length_b   1.000
_cell.length_c   1.000
_cell.angle_alpha   90.00
_cell.angle_beta   90.00
_cell.angle_gamma   90.00
#
_symmetry.space_group_name_H-M   'P 1'
#
loop_
_entity.id
_entity.type
_entity.pdbx_description
1 polymer ?
#
loop_
_entity_poly.entity_id
_entity_poly.type
_entity_poly.pdbx_seq_one_letter_code
_entity_poly.pdbx_strand_id
1 'polypeptide(L)'
;MFSALTKIQKAELRSTLFRHLDGLVVAPTAMTLYAAGVLPYLLEQQSCTLDALTEKFTANKGYLNVALRVLCSQGWLTQNTDKQTYTINKNTEIEVKWVPLYEDVVALMKFSAKFDRRKFDVVPFRVLEGIFEKYKQSYGLQWAENEEERSIQLQVLKHIEGCLIGPTVVALGMNGMFHKYFMEASFRADEFHSDTESFEKILDFFSFLGWFSKGNQTYRFTETGLFFAKRASAYGVTVSYSPTFQRLDELLFGNPQVLWQVEPG
;
A
#
# COMPACT_ATOMS: atom_id res chain seq x y z
N MET A 1 -25.23 20.62 7.51
CA MET A 1 -24.05 21.51 7.48
C MET A 1 -22.90 20.72 8.05
N PHE A 2 -21.92 20.34 7.24
CA PHE A 2 -20.73 19.63 7.70
C PHE A 2 -19.97 20.52 8.70
N SER A 3 -19.50 19.95 9.81
CA SER A 3 -18.62 20.65 10.75
C SER A 3 -17.24 20.80 10.09
N ALA A 4 -16.60 21.96 10.12
CA ALA A 4 -15.27 22.03 9.50
C ALA A 4 -14.25 21.19 10.29
N LEU A 5 -13.53 20.27 9.63
CA LEU A 5 -12.42 19.53 10.24
C LEU A 5 -11.42 20.48 10.92
N THR A 6 -11.10 20.17 12.17
CA THR A 6 -10.12 20.90 12.99
C THR A 6 -8.69 20.75 12.42
N LYS A 7 -7.77 21.59 12.90
CA LYS A 7 -6.35 21.52 12.51
C LYS A 7 -5.71 20.18 12.88
N ILE A 8 -6.07 19.62 14.04
CA ILE A 8 -5.56 18.34 14.56
C ILE A 8 -6.06 17.19 13.70
N GLN A 9 -7.38 17.10 13.46
CA GLN A 9 -7.96 16.08 12.58
C GLN A 9 -7.34 16.11 11.18
N LYS A 10 -7.14 17.30 10.61
CA LYS A 10 -6.45 17.43 9.30
C LYS A 10 -5.01 16.92 9.35
N ALA A 11 -4.30 17.05 10.47
CA ALA A 11 -2.94 16.53 10.61
C ALA A 11 -2.93 15.00 10.70
N GLU A 12 -3.85 14.41 11.43
CA GLU A 12 -4.02 12.95 11.53
C GLU A 12 -4.39 12.33 10.17
N LEU A 13 -5.29 12.96 9.42
CA LEU A 13 -5.64 12.52 8.07
C LEU A 13 -4.48 12.68 7.08
N ARG A 14 -3.64 13.71 7.22
CA ARG A 14 -2.38 13.81 6.45
C ARG A 14 -1.41 12.70 6.80
N SER A 15 -1.24 12.39 8.09
CA SER A 15 -0.41 11.29 8.54
C SER A 15 -0.89 9.95 7.96
N THR A 16 -2.21 9.74 7.94
CA THR A 16 -2.82 8.57 7.30
C THR A 16 -2.53 8.52 5.79
N LEU A 17 -2.70 9.65 5.08
CA LEU A 17 -2.35 9.75 3.66
C LEU A 17 -0.89 9.35 3.41
N PHE A 18 0.07 9.84 4.21
CA PHE A 18 1.47 9.48 4.04
C PHE A 18 1.73 8.00 4.27
N ARG A 19 1.14 7.39 5.31
CA ARG A 19 1.23 5.94 5.52
C ARG A 19 0.64 5.14 4.36
N HIS A 20 -0.40 5.65 3.71
CA HIS A 20 -0.92 4.99 2.51
C HIS A 20 0.09 5.01 1.36
N LEU A 21 0.76 6.15 1.15
CA LEU A 21 1.80 6.26 0.13
C LEU A 21 3.01 5.39 0.46
N ASP A 22 3.41 5.34 1.72
CA ASP A 22 4.48 4.47 2.20
C ASP A 22 4.13 3.00 1.93
N GLY A 23 2.90 2.58 2.22
CA GLY A 23 2.43 1.22 1.99
C GLY A 23 2.63 0.72 0.58
N LEU A 24 2.38 1.56 -0.44
CA LEU A 24 2.57 1.21 -1.85
C LEU A 24 4.02 0.84 -2.21
N VAL A 25 4.99 1.30 -1.41
CA VAL A 25 6.42 1.05 -1.60
C VAL A 25 6.92 -0.01 -0.63
N VAL A 26 6.57 0.13 0.65
CA VAL A 26 7.06 -0.70 1.76
C VAL A 26 6.52 -2.12 1.66
N ALA A 27 5.22 -2.30 1.41
CA ALA A 27 4.60 -3.63 1.35
C ALA A 27 5.29 -4.56 0.33
N PRO A 28 5.41 -4.18 -0.97
CA PRO A 28 6.08 -5.05 -1.94
C PRO A 28 7.58 -5.17 -1.68
N THR A 29 8.25 -4.13 -1.16
CA THR A 29 9.68 -4.19 -0.82
C THR A 29 9.96 -5.17 0.32
N ALA A 30 9.24 -5.03 1.43
CA ALA A 30 9.40 -5.87 2.61
C ALA A 30 9.06 -7.34 2.30
N MET A 31 7.96 -7.59 1.58
CA MET A 31 7.58 -8.95 1.17
C MET A 31 8.64 -9.60 0.28
N THR A 32 9.19 -8.86 -0.68
CA THR A 32 10.20 -9.42 -1.60
C THR A 32 11.48 -9.78 -0.86
N LEU A 33 11.94 -8.91 0.06
CA LEU A 33 13.11 -9.20 0.91
C LEU A 33 12.85 -10.33 1.90
N TYR A 34 11.65 -10.41 2.47
CA TYR A 34 11.26 -11.46 3.40
C TYR A 34 11.19 -12.83 2.72
N ALA A 35 10.50 -12.92 1.59
CA ALA A 35 10.35 -14.16 0.83
C ALA A 35 11.70 -14.69 0.31
N ALA A 36 12.63 -13.81 -0.03
CA ALA A 36 13.99 -14.17 -0.43
C ALA A 36 14.90 -14.58 0.76
N GLY A 37 14.44 -14.45 2.01
CA GLY A 37 15.22 -14.79 3.20
C GLY A 37 16.18 -13.71 3.68
N VAL A 38 16.16 -12.50 3.08
CA VAL A 38 17.06 -11.40 3.45
C VAL A 38 16.78 -10.89 4.87
N LEU A 39 15.50 -10.69 5.22
CA LEU A 39 15.13 -10.19 6.55
C LEU A 39 15.40 -11.22 7.66
N PRO A 40 15.03 -12.51 7.51
CA PRO A 40 15.43 -13.55 8.45
C PRO A 40 16.95 -13.62 8.66
N TYR A 41 17.73 -13.53 7.58
CA TYR A 41 19.19 -13.54 7.68
C TYR A 41 19.76 -12.32 8.42
N LEU A 42 19.18 -11.13 8.22
CA LEU A 42 19.56 -9.94 8.99
C LEU A 42 19.25 -10.08 10.48
N LEU A 43 18.15 -10.71 10.85
CA LEU A 43 17.83 -11.01 12.26
C LEU A 43 18.88 -11.95 12.88
N GLU A 44 19.31 -12.98 12.14
CA GLU A 44 20.33 -13.92 12.60
C GLU A 44 21.70 -13.28 12.76
N GLN A 45 22.16 -12.51 11.76
CA GLN A 45 23.50 -11.92 11.76
C GLN A 45 23.60 -10.62 12.57
N GLN A 46 22.45 -10.00 12.91
CA GLN A 46 22.28 -8.69 13.57
C GLN A 46 22.83 -7.48 12.79
N SER A 47 23.90 -7.64 12.02
CA SER A 47 24.53 -6.57 11.25
C SER A 47 25.25 -7.15 10.02
N CYS A 48 24.95 -6.62 8.83
CA CYS A 48 25.56 -7.08 7.58
C CYS A 48 25.98 -5.90 6.70
N THR A 49 27.09 -6.03 5.98
CA THR A 49 27.44 -5.09 4.91
C THR A 49 26.55 -5.32 3.69
N LEU A 50 26.35 -4.26 2.89
CA LEU A 50 25.63 -4.37 1.63
C LEU A 50 26.28 -5.41 0.70
N ASP A 51 27.61 -5.47 0.65
CA ASP A 51 28.33 -6.43 -0.18
C ASP A 51 28.11 -7.88 0.27
N ALA A 52 28.14 -8.15 1.58
CA ALA A 52 27.87 -9.48 2.11
C ALA A 52 26.45 -9.96 1.78
N LEU A 53 25.45 -9.07 1.88
CA LEU A 53 24.08 -9.39 1.49
C LEU A 53 23.96 -9.60 -0.03
N THR A 54 24.63 -8.75 -0.82
CA THR A 54 24.62 -8.84 -2.29
C THR A 54 25.18 -10.19 -2.74
N GLU A 55 26.31 -10.61 -2.19
CA GLU A 55 26.94 -11.89 -2.51
C GLU A 55 26.09 -13.08 -2.04
N LYS A 56 25.60 -13.05 -0.79
CA LYS A 56 24.81 -14.14 -0.20
C LYS A 56 23.53 -14.44 -0.98
N PHE A 57 22.83 -13.39 -1.43
CA PHE A 57 21.53 -13.51 -2.10
C PHE A 57 21.62 -13.35 -3.62
N THR A 58 22.83 -13.25 -4.19
CA THR A 58 23.06 -12.98 -5.62
C THR A 58 22.20 -11.79 -6.10
N ALA A 59 22.14 -10.74 -5.28
CA ALA A 59 21.24 -9.62 -5.50
C ALA A 59 21.88 -8.54 -6.39
N ASN A 60 21.05 -7.74 -7.05
CA ASN A 60 21.48 -6.52 -7.73
C ASN A 60 21.78 -5.43 -6.69
N LYS A 61 23.07 -5.18 -6.41
CA LYS A 61 23.57 -4.28 -5.34
C LYS A 61 22.82 -2.94 -5.24
N GLY A 62 22.59 -2.29 -6.38
CA GLY A 62 21.89 -0.99 -6.43
C GLY A 62 20.45 -1.07 -5.94
N TYR A 63 19.68 -2.04 -6.44
CA TYR A 63 18.28 -2.24 -6.03
C TYR A 63 18.19 -2.72 -4.58
N LEU A 64 19.08 -3.61 -4.15
CA LEU A 64 19.14 -4.07 -2.76
C LEU A 64 19.41 -2.91 -1.80
N ASN A 65 20.34 -2.02 -2.15
CA ASN A 65 20.63 -0.82 -1.35
C ASN A 65 19.40 0.07 -1.20
N VAL A 66 18.63 0.30 -2.28
CA VAL A 66 17.40 1.09 -2.23
C VAL A 66 16.34 0.41 -1.37
N ALA A 67 16.14 -0.91 -1.53
CA ALA A 67 15.18 -1.68 -0.77
C ALA A 67 15.46 -1.65 0.74
N LEU A 68 16.73 -1.83 1.15
CA LEU A 68 17.12 -1.74 2.55
C LEU A 68 16.98 -0.32 3.10
N ARG A 69 17.27 0.71 2.29
CA ARG A 69 17.05 2.11 2.69
C ARG A 69 15.57 2.44 2.90
N VAL A 70 14.65 1.85 2.13
CA VAL A 70 13.20 1.98 2.38
C VAL A 70 12.87 1.48 3.79
N LEU A 71 13.40 0.33 4.20
CA LEU A 71 13.21 -0.19 5.55
C LEU A 71 13.87 0.70 6.62
N CYS A 72 15.05 1.26 6.35
CA CYS A 72 15.66 2.26 7.24
C CYS A 72 14.80 3.52 7.40
N SER A 73 14.20 4.02 6.32
CA SER A 73 13.31 5.19 6.37
C SER A 73 12.03 4.93 7.15
N GLN A 74 11.60 3.67 7.24
CA GLN A 74 10.50 3.24 8.12
C GLN A 74 10.94 2.96 9.56
N GLY A 75 12.23 3.07 9.87
CA GLY A 75 12.78 2.80 11.20
C GLY A 75 13.00 1.31 11.51
N TRP A 76 12.89 0.43 10.52
CA TRP A 76 13.04 -1.02 10.72
C TRP A 76 14.49 -1.44 10.87
N LEU A 77 15.41 -0.71 10.24
CA LEU A 77 16.84 -1.00 10.23
C LEU A 77 17.62 0.30 10.43
N THR A 78 18.84 0.20 10.96
CA THR A 78 19.77 1.32 11.05
C THR A 78 20.86 1.18 10.00
N GLN A 79 21.05 2.21 9.17
CA GLN A 79 22.14 2.25 8.18
C GLN A 79 23.35 3.01 8.72
N ASN A 80 24.53 2.42 8.60
CA ASN A 80 25.80 3.14 8.67
C ASN A 80 26.29 3.43 7.24
N THR A 81 26.30 4.69 6.84
CA THR A 81 26.64 5.10 5.46
C THR A 81 28.12 4.91 5.13
N ASP A 82 29.01 5.14 6.10
CA ASP A 82 30.46 5.07 5.89
C ASP A 82 30.91 3.64 5.63
N LYS A 83 30.31 2.69 6.37
CA LYS A 83 30.62 1.25 6.28
C LYS A 83 29.64 0.48 5.38
N GLN A 84 28.66 1.16 4.78
CA GLN A 84 27.55 0.56 4.03
C GLN A 84 26.95 -0.67 4.74
N THR A 85 26.72 -0.53 6.04
CA THR A 85 26.26 -1.62 6.91
C THR A 85 24.81 -1.38 7.34
N TYR A 86 24.04 -2.45 7.43
CA TYR A 86 22.65 -2.47 7.88
C TYR A 86 22.57 -3.31 9.16
N THR A 87 22.01 -2.71 10.20
CA THR A 87 21.94 -3.31 11.54
C THR A 87 20.50 -3.35 12.02
N ILE A 88 20.12 -4.44 12.67
CA ILE A 88 18.80 -4.56 13.31
C ILE A 88 18.71 -3.61 14.52
N ASN A 89 17.49 -3.28 14.92
CA ASN A 89 17.19 -2.47 16.08
C ASN A 89 15.99 -3.07 16.81
N LYS A 90 15.52 -2.39 17.87
CA LYS A 90 14.40 -2.87 18.71
C LYS A 90 13.08 -3.13 17.96
N ASN A 91 12.86 -2.49 16.81
CA ASN A 91 11.64 -2.64 16.02
C ASN A 91 11.75 -3.76 14.99
N THR A 92 12.96 -4.14 14.57
CA THR A 92 13.16 -5.02 13.41
C THR A 92 12.42 -6.34 13.55
N GLU A 93 12.53 -7.01 14.70
CA GLU A 93 11.90 -8.32 14.91
C GLU A 93 10.37 -8.23 14.85
N ILE A 94 9.80 -7.18 15.46
CA ILE A 94 8.35 -6.94 15.46
C ILE A 94 7.85 -6.64 14.05
N GLU A 95 8.55 -5.78 13.31
CA GLU A 95 8.19 -5.43 11.94
C GLU A 95 8.27 -6.64 11.01
N VAL A 96 9.37 -7.41 11.08
CA VAL A 96 9.57 -8.63 10.27
C VAL A 96 8.50 -9.68 10.57
N LYS A 97 8.07 -9.83 11.82
CA LYS A 97 6.96 -10.72 12.23
C LYS A 97 5.65 -10.40 11.48
N TRP A 98 5.38 -9.13 11.21
CA TRP A 98 4.13 -8.70 10.56
C TRP A 98 4.22 -8.55 9.05
N VAL A 99 5.42 -8.68 8.45
CA VAL A 99 5.59 -8.65 6.98
C VAL A 99 4.63 -9.57 6.24
N PRO A 100 4.40 -10.84 6.65
CA PRO A 100 3.50 -11.75 5.93
C PRO A 100 2.08 -11.20 5.67
N LEU A 101 1.58 -10.25 6.46
CA LEU A 101 0.26 -9.65 6.22
C LEU A 101 0.18 -8.86 4.91
N TYR A 102 1.32 -8.42 4.37
CA TYR A 102 1.36 -7.76 3.07
C TYR A 102 1.15 -8.72 1.89
N GLU A 103 1.20 -10.04 2.09
CA GLU A 103 1.15 -11.03 1.02
C GLU A 103 -0.05 -10.83 0.09
N ASP A 104 -1.26 -10.69 0.64
CA ASP A 104 -2.48 -10.53 -0.13
C ASP A 104 -2.43 -9.30 -1.07
N VAL A 105 -2.00 -8.15 -0.56
CA VAL A 105 -1.96 -6.91 -1.35
C VAL A 105 -0.82 -6.90 -2.36
N VAL A 106 0.31 -7.53 -2.05
CA VAL A 106 1.44 -7.69 -2.98
C VAL A 106 1.08 -8.69 -4.09
N ALA A 107 0.41 -9.79 -3.74
CA ALA A 107 -0.10 -10.76 -4.70
C ALA A 107 -1.14 -10.12 -5.61
N LEU A 108 -2.08 -9.34 -5.08
CA LEU A 108 -3.04 -8.56 -5.87
C LEU A 108 -2.33 -7.58 -6.80
N MET A 109 -1.31 -6.87 -6.31
CA MET A 109 -0.53 -5.91 -7.11
C MET A 109 0.11 -6.60 -8.32
N LYS A 110 0.78 -7.75 -8.10
CA LYS A 110 1.39 -8.57 -9.16
C LYS A 110 0.35 -9.17 -10.10
N PHE A 111 -0.77 -9.65 -9.57
CA PHE A 111 -1.87 -10.24 -10.34
C PHE A 111 -2.52 -9.21 -11.28
N SER A 112 -2.78 -8.02 -10.76
CA SER A 112 -3.41 -6.91 -11.49
C SER A 112 -2.52 -6.36 -12.63
N ALA A 113 -1.22 -6.67 -12.63
CA ALA A 113 -0.30 -6.30 -13.71
C ALA A 113 -0.68 -6.92 -15.07
N LYS A 114 -1.45 -8.01 -15.06
CA LYS A 114 -1.88 -8.77 -16.24
C LYS A 114 -3.12 -8.19 -16.92
N PHE A 115 -3.73 -7.17 -16.33
CA PHE A 115 -5.00 -6.59 -16.77
C PHE A 115 -4.81 -5.17 -17.27
N ASP A 116 -5.76 -4.69 -18.09
CA ASP A 116 -5.72 -3.32 -18.60
C ASP A 116 -6.07 -2.34 -17.48
N ARG A 117 -5.13 -1.47 -17.14
CA ARG A 117 -5.27 -0.48 -16.05
C ARG A 117 -6.42 0.51 -16.26
N ARG A 118 -6.90 0.64 -17.50
CA ARG A 118 -8.02 1.55 -17.84
C ARG A 118 -9.37 0.84 -17.80
N LYS A 119 -9.38 -0.49 -17.71
CA LYS A 119 -10.61 -1.29 -17.70
C LYS A 119 -10.88 -1.82 -16.30
N PHE A 120 -12.16 -1.88 -15.98
CA PHE A 120 -12.61 -2.56 -14.77
C PHE A 120 -12.82 -4.03 -15.09
N ASP A 121 -11.83 -4.86 -14.74
CA ASP A 121 -11.92 -6.30 -14.92
C ASP A 121 -12.48 -6.96 -13.65
N VAL A 122 -13.52 -7.79 -13.81
CA VAL A 122 -14.22 -8.47 -12.71
C VAL A 122 -13.29 -9.42 -11.94
N VAL A 123 -12.32 -10.03 -12.61
CA VAL A 123 -11.42 -11.03 -12.02
C VAL A 123 -10.50 -10.43 -10.93
N PRO A 124 -9.68 -9.39 -11.21
CA PRO A 124 -8.89 -8.74 -10.16
C PRO A 124 -9.78 -8.08 -9.10
N PHE A 125 -10.99 -7.65 -9.47
CA PHE A 125 -11.95 -7.12 -8.51
C PHE A 125 -12.40 -8.17 -7.47
N ARG A 126 -12.69 -9.41 -7.86
CA ARG A 126 -13.05 -10.47 -6.89
C ARG A 126 -11.93 -10.77 -5.89
N VAL A 127 -10.68 -10.71 -6.33
CA VAL A 127 -9.52 -10.85 -5.44
C VAL A 127 -9.49 -9.67 -4.46
N LEU A 128 -9.66 -8.44 -4.95
CA LEU A 128 -9.73 -7.24 -4.12
C LEU A 128 -10.86 -7.31 -3.07
N GLU A 129 -12.06 -7.77 -3.45
CA GLU A 129 -13.20 -7.93 -2.55
C GLU A 129 -12.88 -8.90 -1.40
N GLY A 130 -12.25 -10.03 -1.69
CA GLY A 130 -11.80 -10.98 -0.65
C GLY A 130 -10.84 -10.34 0.35
N ILE A 131 -9.96 -9.44 -0.12
CA ILE A 131 -9.01 -8.74 0.75
C ILE A 131 -9.70 -7.65 1.57
N PHE A 132 -10.74 -6.99 1.05
CA PHE A 132 -11.55 -6.05 1.84
C PHE A 132 -12.14 -6.72 3.08
N GLU A 133 -12.66 -7.94 2.96
CA GLU A 133 -13.25 -8.65 4.10
C GLU A 133 -12.20 -9.03 5.14
N LYS A 134 -11.01 -9.48 4.71
CA LYS A 134 -9.87 -9.69 5.62
C LYS A 134 -9.47 -8.40 6.34
N TYR A 135 -9.37 -7.28 5.60
CA TYR A 135 -9.01 -5.98 6.16
C TYR A 135 -10.03 -5.49 7.19
N LYS A 136 -11.34 -5.61 6.91
CA LYS A 136 -12.41 -5.22 7.85
C LYS A 136 -12.30 -5.96 9.18
N GLN A 137 -11.80 -7.19 9.16
CA GLN A 137 -11.55 -8.02 10.34
C GLN A 137 -10.15 -7.82 10.93
N SER A 138 -9.43 -6.77 10.51
CA SER A 138 -8.02 -6.53 10.88
C SER A 138 -7.12 -7.74 10.65
N TYR A 139 -7.40 -8.55 9.61
CA TYR A 139 -6.72 -9.82 9.33
C TYR A 139 -6.75 -10.84 10.50
N GLY A 140 -7.73 -10.71 11.41
CA GLY A 140 -7.78 -11.54 12.62
C GLY A 140 -6.64 -11.28 13.60
N LEU A 141 -5.96 -10.13 13.49
CA LEU A 141 -4.87 -9.74 14.39
C LEU A 141 -5.32 -9.71 15.85
N GLN A 142 -4.54 -10.35 16.71
CA GLN A 142 -4.59 -10.12 18.14
C GLN A 142 -3.74 -8.86 18.44
N TRP A 143 -4.41 -7.82 18.92
CA TRP A 143 -3.74 -6.55 19.25
C TRP A 143 -2.76 -6.75 20.40
N ALA A 144 -1.53 -6.30 20.20
CA ALA A 144 -0.53 -6.32 21.24
C ALA A 144 -0.93 -5.41 22.41
N GLU A 145 -0.62 -5.87 23.64
CA GLU A 145 -0.85 -5.07 24.85
C GLU A 145 0.15 -3.92 24.95
N ASN A 146 1.38 -4.13 24.48
CA ASN A 146 2.42 -3.10 24.47
C ASN A 146 2.14 -2.07 23.35
N GLU A 147 2.30 -0.79 23.67
CA GLU A 147 1.95 0.31 22.76
C GLU A 147 2.84 0.35 21.51
N GLU A 148 4.10 -0.10 21.62
CA GLU A 148 5.08 -0.08 20.54
C GLU A 148 4.68 -1.06 19.42
N GLU A 149 4.48 -2.33 19.73
CA GLU A 149 4.01 -3.34 18.78
C GLU A 149 2.61 -3.01 18.26
N ARG A 150 1.72 -2.48 19.11
CA ARG A 150 0.40 -2.05 18.66
C ARG A 150 0.48 -0.93 17.62
N SER A 151 1.41 0.01 17.79
CA SER A 151 1.65 1.08 16.82
C SER A 151 2.15 0.54 15.48
N ILE A 152 3.01 -0.49 15.51
CA ILE A 152 3.51 -1.20 14.33
C ILE A 152 2.37 -1.95 13.63
N GLN A 153 1.53 -2.69 14.37
CA GLN A 153 0.36 -3.37 13.80
C GLN A 153 -0.59 -2.38 13.10
N LEU A 154 -0.83 -1.21 13.71
CA LEU A 154 -1.63 -0.15 13.09
C LEU A 154 -0.97 0.41 11.83
N GLN A 155 0.36 0.57 11.83
CA GLN A 155 1.10 1.03 10.66
C GLN A 155 1.03 0.03 9.50
N VAL A 156 1.22 -1.26 9.77
CA VAL A 156 1.08 -2.34 8.78
C VAL A 156 -0.31 -2.34 8.16
N LEU A 157 -1.37 -2.19 8.98
CA LEU A 157 -2.73 -2.08 8.45
C LEU A 157 -2.91 -0.81 7.59
N LYS A 158 -2.34 0.34 7.98
CA LYS A 158 -2.40 1.54 7.12
C LYS A 158 -1.62 1.39 5.82
N HIS A 159 -0.52 0.65 5.82
CA HIS A 159 0.18 0.31 4.58
C HIS A 159 -0.69 -0.56 3.66
N ILE A 160 -1.39 -1.54 4.22
CA ILE A 160 -2.36 -2.39 3.50
C ILE A 160 -3.53 -1.54 2.98
N GLU A 161 -4.12 -0.67 3.81
CA GLU A 161 -5.18 0.28 3.41
C GLU A 161 -4.76 1.10 2.20
N GLY A 162 -3.52 1.61 2.21
CA GLY A 162 -2.94 2.35 1.09
C GLY A 162 -2.84 1.55 -0.21
N CYS A 163 -2.45 0.27 -0.13
CA CYS A 163 -2.41 -0.61 -1.28
C CYS A 163 -3.81 -0.90 -1.85
N LEU A 164 -4.82 -0.98 -0.99
CA LEU A 164 -6.21 -1.25 -1.38
C LEU A 164 -6.89 -0.02 -2.00
N ILE A 165 -6.68 1.17 -1.42
CA ILE A 165 -7.37 2.37 -1.86
C ILE A 165 -6.58 3.17 -2.89
N GLY A 166 -5.25 3.16 -2.87
CA GLY A 166 -4.42 4.06 -3.68
C GLY A 166 -4.72 3.99 -5.17
N PRO A 167 -4.61 2.79 -5.81
CA PRO A 167 -4.94 2.61 -7.22
C PRO A 167 -6.40 2.98 -7.52
N THR A 168 -7.33 2.59 -6.65
CA THR A 168 -8.77 2.84 -6.78
C THR A 168 -9.08 4.35 -6.75
N VAL A 169 -8.51 5.09 -5.79
CA VAL A 169 -8.66 6.54 -5.64
C VAL A 169 -8.13 7.28 -6.86
N VAL A 170 -6.98 6.87 -7.40
CA VAL A 170 -6.41 7.47 -8.62
C VAL A 170 -7.33 7.21 -9.82
N ALA A 171 -7.81 5.98 -10.00
CA ALA A 171 -8.73 5.63 -11.08
C ALA A 171 -10.04 6.43 -11.00
N LEU A 172 -10.66 6.52 -9.82
CA LEU A 172 -11.88 7.30 -9.61
C LEU A 172 -11.67 8.81 -9.83
N GLY A 173 -10.54 9.34 -9.37
CA GLY A 173 -10.17 10.73 -9.57
C GLY A 173 -9.97 11.09 -11.04
N MET A 174 -9.24 10.25 -11.78
CA MET A 174 -8.98 10.43 -13.22
C MET A 174 -10.25 10.32 -14.07
N ASN A 175 -11.18 9.45 -13.69
CA ASN A 175 -12.48 9.30 -14.35
C ASN A 175 -13.52 10.35 -13.91
N GLY A 176 -13.11 11.38 -13.16
CA GLY A 176 -13.97 12.52 -12.82
C GLY A 176 -15.03 12.27 -11.74
N MET A 177 -15.04 11.09 -11.08
CA MET A 177 -16.01 10.70 -10.06
C MET A 177 -16.09 11.75 -8.95
N PHE A 178 -14.93 12.07 -8.37
CA PHE A 178 -14.87 13.00 -7.25
C PHE A 178 -15.33 14.40 -7.67
N HIS A 179 -14.95 14.84 -8.88
CA HIS A 179 -15.38 16.12 -9.43
C HIS A 179 -16.90 16.21 -9.63
N LYS A 180 -17.52 15.12 -10.10
CA LYS A 180 -18.97 15.02 -10.31
C LYS A 180 -19.77 15.08 -9.00
N TYR A 181 -19.23 14.49 -7.93
CA TYR A 181 -19.96 14.29 -6.67
C TYR A 181 -19.39 15.06 -5.46
N PHE A 182 -18.38 15.92 -5.63
CA PHE A 182 -17.89 16.84 -4.58
C PHE A 182 -19.00 17.77 -4.05
N MET A 183 -20.04 18.00 -4.85
CA MET A 183 -21.14 18.95 -4.61
C MET A 183 -22.25 18.33 -3.75
N GLU A 184 -22.02 18.03 -2.46
CA GLU A 184 -23.00 17.65 -1.40
C GLU A 184 -24.18 16.69 -1.75
N ALA A 185 -24.19 16.12 -2.94
CA ALA A 185 -25.26 15.33 -3.50
C ALA A 185 -25.00 13.88 -3.17
N SER A 186 -26.04 13.22 -2.67
CA SER A 186 -26.03 11.77 -2.58
C SER A 186 -25.98 11.19 -4.00
N PHE A 187 -25.24 10.09 -4.21
CA PHE A 187 -25.15 9.42 -5.50
C PHE A 187 -25.35 7.91 -5.37
N ARG A 188 -25.80 7.27 -6.44
CA ARG A 188 -25.93 5.81 -6.56
C ARG A 188 -24.77 5.23 -7.38
N ALA A 189 -24.48 3.95 -7.18
CA ALA A 189 -23.39 3.27 -7.89
C ALA A 189 -23.66 3.12 -9.40
N ASP A 190 -24.92 2.91 -9.77
CA ASP A 190 -25.41 2.77 -11.16
C ASP A 190 -25.20 4.04 -12.00
N GLU A 191 -24.98 5.19 -11.38
CA GLU A 191 -24.70 6.46 -12.06
C GLU A 191 -23.25 6.61 -12.57
N PHE A 192 -22.34 5.72 -12.16
CA PHE A 192 -20.90 5.87 -12.42
C PHE A 192 -20.28 4.66 -13.12
N HIS A 193 -20.78 3.45 -12.88
CA HIS A 193 -20.17 2.24 -13.42
C HIS A 193 -21.21 1.24 -13.95
N SER A 194 -20.95 0.65 -15.10
CA SER A 194 -21.84 -0.33 -15.75
C SER A 194 -21.95 -1.64 -14.97
N ASP A 195 -20.88 -2.04 -14.27
CA ASP A 195 -20.91 -3.08 -13.25
C ASP A 195 -21.21 -2.43 -11.88
N THR A 196 -22.50 -2.29 -11.59
CA THR A 196 -23.00 -1.65 -10.37
C THR A 196 -22.67 -2.45 -9.11
N GLU A 197 -22.79 -3.78 -9.15
CA GLU A 197 -22.57 -4.64 -8.00
C GLU A 197 -21.13 -4.54 -7.49
N SER A 198 -20.16 -4.68 -8.38
CA SER A 198 -18.75 -4.56 -8.02
C SER A 198 -18.40 -3.15 -7.53
N PHE A 199 -18.99 -2.12 -8.12
CA PHE A 199 -18.73 -0.74 -7.70
C PHE A 199 -19.34 -0.43 -6.33
N GLU A 200 -20.52 -0.96 -6.00
CA GLU A 200 -21.12 -0.84 -4.66
C GLU A 200 -20.22 -1.39 -3.57
N LYS A 201 -19.54 -2.52 -3.81
CA LYS A 201 -18.59 -3.10 -2.86
C LYS A 201 -17.37 -2.20 -2.60
N ILE A 202 -16.89 -1.49 -3.62
CA ILE A 202 -15.85 -0.46 -3.45
C ILE A 202 -16.39 0.67 -2.57
N LEU A 203 -17.58 1.18 -2.87
CA LEU A 203 -18.18 2.26 -2.09
C LEU A 203 -18.45 1.83 -0.64
N ASP A 204 -18.87 0.58 -0.41
CA ASP A 204 -19.06 0.00 0.92
C ASP A 204 -17.76 -0.12 1.70
N PHE A 205 -16.66 -0.49 1.04
CA PHE A 205 -15.34 -0.47 1.67
C PHE A 205 -14.93 0.96 2.05
N PHE A 206 -15.15 1.93 1.17
CA PHE A 206 -14.87 3.34 1.48
C PHE A 206 -15.80 3.88 2.59
N SER A 207 -17.05 3.41 2.67
CA SER A 207 -17.95 3.69 3.79
C SER A 207 -17.43 3.11 5.10
N PHE A 208 -16.91 1.88 5.08
CA PHE A 208 -16.25 1.29 6.24
C PHE A 208 -15.03 2.12 6.71
N LEU A 209 -14.26 2.68 5.77
CA LEU A 209 -13.16 3.61 6.07
C LEU A 209 -13.64 5.03 6.47
N GLY A 210 -14.95 5.26 6.50
CA GLY A 210 -15.55 6.54 6.87
C GLY A 210 -15.45 7.62 5.81
N TRP A 211 -15.17 7.30 4.54
CA TRP A 211 -15.17 8.27 3.44
C TRP A 211 -16.58 8.62 2.97
N PHE A 212 -17.51 7.67 3.05
CA PHE A 212 -18.90 7.85 2.68
C PHE A 212 -19.84 7.44 3.81
N SER A 213 -20.92 8.19 4.02
CA SER A 213 -22.10 7.67 4.70
C SER A 213 -23.03 7.00 3.68
N LYS A 214 -23.58 5.83 4.04
CA LYS A 214 -24.54 5.09 3.21
C LYS A 214 -25.94 5.22 3.81
N GLY A 215 -26.92 5.59 2.99
CA GLY A 215 -28.33 5.65 3.38
C GLY A 215 -29.25 5.51 2.16
N ASN A 216 -30.30 4.69 2.26
CA ASN A 216 -31.27 4.43 1.18
C ASN A 216 -30.61 4.12 -0.18
N GLN A 217 -29.59 3.25 -0.20
CA GLN A 217 -28.78 2.89 -1.39
C GLN A 217 -27.99 4.04 -2.03
N THR A 218 -27.89 5.17 -1.35
CA THR A 218 -27.09 6.31 -1.80
C THR A 218 -25.88 6.51 -0.90
N TYR A 219 -24.82 7.04 -1.48
CA TYR A 219 -23.57 7.38 -0.82
C TYR A 219 -23.42 8.89 -0.76
N ARG A 220 -22.91 9.40 0.35
CA ARG A 220 -22.59 10.82 0.52
C ARG A 220 -21.21 10.94 1.14
N PHE A 221 -20.38 11.84 0.62
CA PHE A 221 -19.09 12.11 1.22
C PHE A 221 -19.22 12.57 2.67
N THR A 222 -18.37 12.04 3.53
CA THR A 222 -18.08 12.63 4.83
C THR A 222 -17.01 13.72 4.67
N GLU A 223 -16.75 14.49 5.73
CA GLU A 223 -15.63 15.42 5.73
C GLU A 223 -14.26 14.73 5.54
N THR A 224 -14.10 13.53 6.11
CA THR A 224 -12.93 12.68 5.92
C THR A 224 -12.80 12.26 4.45
N GLY A 225 -13.89 11.80 3.84
CA GLY A 225 -13.90 11.44 2.43
C GLY A 225 -13.59 12.62 1.51
N LEU A 226 -14.19 13.80 1.77
CA LEU A 226 -13.88 15.03 1.04
C LEU A 226 -12.41 15.42 1.20
N PHE A 227 -11.83 15.25 2.39
CA PHE A 227 -10.43 15.56 2.65
C PHE A 227 -9.48 14.75 1.76
N PHE A 228 -9.73 13.44 1.63
CA PHE A 228 -8.91 12.55 0.80
C PHE A 228 -9.22 12.68 -0.69
N ALA A 229 -10.49 12.78 -1.08
CA ALA A 229 -10.88 12.95 -2.48
C ALA A 229 -10.25 14.21 -3.10
N LYS A 230 -10.21 15.33 -2.35
CA LYS A 230 -9.50 16.56 -2.77
C LYS A 230 -7.98 16.38 -2.94
N ARG A 231 -7.43 15.28 -2.43
CA ARG A 231 -6.01 14.92 -2.46
C ARG A 231 -5.76 13.62 -3.22
N ALA A 232 -6.73 13.15 -4.01
CA ALA A 232 -6.58 11.94 -4.81
C ALA A 232 -5.34 11.99 -5.72
N SER A 233 -5.01 13.18 -6.26
CA SER A 233 -3.82 13.40 -7.07
C SER A 233 -2.50 13.13 -6.34
N ALA A 234 -2.46 13.24 -5.00
CA ALA A 234 -1.27 12.95 -4.21
C ALA A 234 -0.86 11.47 -4.29
N TYR A 235 -1.81 10.56 -4.55
CA TYR A 235 -1.55 9.14 -4.76
C TYR A 235 -0.98 8.85 -6.16
N GLY A 236 -1.23 9.73 -7.13
CA GLY A 236 -0.96 9.48 -8.55
C GLY A 236 0.50 9.19 -8.85
N VAL A 237 1.43 9.93 -8.23
CA VAL A 237 2.88 9.75 -8.47
C VAL A 237 3.31 8.36 -8.00
N THR A 238 3.04 8.00 -6.74
CA THR A 238 3.45 6.70 -6.19
C THR A 238 2.78 5.54 -6.91
N VAL A 239 1.48 5.64 -7.21
CA VAL A 239 0.75 4.62 -7.97
C VAL A 239 1.32 4.44 -9.38
N SER A 240 1.85 5.50 -10.00
CA SER A 240 2.44 5.39 -11.35
C SER A 240 3.70 4.51 -11.38
N TYR A 241 4.36 4.27 -10.24
CA TYR A 241 5.49 3.34 -10.08
C TYR A 241 5.06 1.88 -9.79
N SER A 242 3.76 1.58 -9.73
CA SER A 242 3.27 0.18 -9.62
C SER A 242 3.95 -0.81 -10.59
N PRO A 243 4.20 -0.51 -11.89
CA PRO A 243 4.93 -1.45 -12.76
C PRO A 243 6.34 -1.79 -12.28
N THR A 244 7.02 -0.86 -11.62
CA THR A 244 8.32 -1.10 -10.99
C THR A 244 8.17 -2.05 -9.80
N PHE A 245 7.21 -1.76 -8.91
CA PHE A 245 6.98 -2.58 -7.71
C PHE A 245 6.51 -4.01 -8.04
N GLN A 246 5.74 -4.17 -9.12
CA GLN A 246 5.31 -5.46 -9.65
C GLN A 246 6.48 -6.37 -10.09
N ARG A 247 7.64 -5.78 -10.41
CA ARG A 247 8.83 -6.49 -10.89
C ARG A 247 9.98 -6.49 -9.88
N LEU A 248 9.72 -6.21 -8.60
CA LEU A 248 10.78 -6.11 -7.59
C LEU A 248 11.62 -7.39 -7.46
N ASP A 249 11.03 -8.58 -7.63
CA ASP A 249 11.79 -9.84 -7.59
C ASP A 249 12.88 -9.87 -8.68
N GLU A 250 12.53 -9.47 -9.92
CA GLU A 250 13.47 -9.36 -11.03
C GLU A 250 14.50 -8.25 -10.80
N LEU A 251 14.07 -7.10 -10.30
CA LEU A 251 14.96 -5.98 -10.02
C LEU A 251 15.97 -6.31 -8.92
N LEU A 252 15.55 -7.04 -7.88
CA LEU A 252 16.41 -7.38 -6.75
C LEU A 252 17.27 -8.60 -7.01
N PHE A 253 16.76 -9.65 -7.65
CA PHE A 253 17.41 -10.96 -7.70
C PHE A 253 17.47 -11.59 -9.10
N GLY A 254 16.89 -10.93 -10.10
CA GLY A 254 16.86 -11.39 -11.49
C GLY A 254 17.48 -10.37 -12.43
N ASN A 255 16.82 -10.10 -13.55
CA ASN A 255 17.31 -9.17 -14.57
C ASN A 255 17.02 -7.71 -14.19
N PRO A 256 18.03 -6.88 -13.83
CA PRO A 256 17.82 -5.48 -13.47
C PRO A 256 17.37 -4.61 -14.65
N GLN A 257 17.49 -5.10 -15.89
CA GLN A 257 17.10 -4.39 -17.11
C GLN A 257 15.65 -4.68 -17.53
N VAL A 258 14.89 -5.46 -16.75
CA VAL A 258 13.52 -5.90 -17.09
C VAL A 258 12.54 -4.75 -17.37
N LEU A 259 12.83 -3.52 -16.92
CA LEU A 259 12.02 -2.33 -17.19
C LEU A 259 12.34 -1.67 -18.54
N TRP A 260 13.52 -1.93 -19.10
CA TRP A 260 14.04 -1.30 -20.32
C TRP A 260 13.97 -2.24 -21.53
N GLN A 261 13.87 -3.54 -21.27
CA GLN A 261 13.67 -4.57 -22.29
C GLN A 261 12.18 -4.67 -22.61
N VAL A 262 11.69 -3.73 -23.42
CA VAL A 262 10.38 -3.86 -24.07
C VAL A 262 10.61 -4.65 -25.36
N GLU A 263 9.88 -5.74 -25.58
CA GLU A 263 9.89 -6.37 -26.91
C GLU A 263 9.53 -5.33 -27.97
N PRO A 264 10.21 -5.30 -29.14
CA PRO A 264 9.77 -4.48 -30.25
C PRO A 264 8.32 -4.87 -30.57
N GLY A 265 7.40 -3.91 -30.39
CA GLY A 265 6.01 -4.06 -30.80
C GLY A 265 5.84 -4.08 -32.30
#